data_AF-A0A7V9TB75-F1
#
_entry.id   AF-A0A7V9TB75-F1
#
_cell.length_a   1.000
_cell.length_b   1.000
_cell.length_c   1.000
_cell.angle_alpha   90.00
_cell.angle_beta   90.00
_cell.angle_gamma   90.00
#
_symmetry.space_group_name_H-M   'P 1'
#
loop_
_entity.id
_entity.type
_entity.pdbx_description
1 polymer ?
#
loop_
_entity_poly.entity_id
_entity_poly.type
_entity_poly.pdbx_seq_one_letter_code
_entity_poly.pdbx_strand_id
1 'polypeptide(L)'
;LVEGTRLYLPISVDGALFSAGDCHARQGDGEVSQVAIECPLERAELTLTVRDDLELSTPIAWTPEAWLTFGFDEDLDEAAAIAIDEMLELMGRHHGVGRAEALALASLVVDLRITQMVNGVRGIHAVLPHDALRFTRIS
;
A
#
# COMPACT_ATOMS: atom_id res chain seq x y z
N LEU A 1 9.05 -2.65 -0.91
CA LEU A 1 8.47 -2.64 -2.28
C LEU A 1 9.48 -3.24 -3.26
N VAL A 2 9.06 -3.64 -4.46
CA VAL A 2 9.91 -4.35 -5.44
C VAL A 2 9.83 -3.72 -6.84
N GLU A 3 10.70 -4.15 -7.75
CA GLU A 3 10.66 -3.76 -9.17
C GLU A 3 9.25 -3.96 -9.77
N GLY A 4 8.85 -3.04 -10.66
CA GLY A 4 7.52 -3.04 -11.28
C GLY A 4 6.41 -2.46 -10.40
N THR A 5 6.71 -2.09 -9.16
CA THR A 5 5.77 -1.38 -8.28
C THR A 5 5.63 0.08 -8.70
N ARG A 6 4.39 0.58 -8.70
CA ARG A 6 4.06 2.00 -8.74
C ARG A 6 3.60 2.43 -7.37
N LEU A 7 4.31 3.37 -6.76
CA LEU A 7 3.94 3.96 -5.47
C LEU A 7 3.30 5.32 -5.72
N TYR A 8 2.11 5.52 -5.17
CA TYR A 8 1.38 6.78 -5.18
C TYR A 8 1.52 7.42 -3.80
N LEU A 9 2.05 8.64 -3.77
CA LEU A 9 2.33 9.39 -2.53
C LEU A 9 1.55 10.71 -2.54
N PRO A 10 0.97 11.11 -1.40
CA PRO A 10 0.46 12.46 -1.25
C PRO A 10 1.60 13.49 -1.35
N ILE A 11 1.35 14.61 -2.02
CA ILE A 11 2.29 15.74 -2.09
C ILE A 11 1.90 16.76 -1.03
N SER A 12 2.55 16.72 0.13
CA SER A 12 2.22 17.59 1.27
C SER A 12 2.95 18.95 1.24
N VAL A 13 3.98 19.10 0.39
CA VAL A 13 4.80 20.31 0.27
C VAL A 13 5.18 20.59 -1.18
N ASP A 14 5.43 21.87 -1.48
CA ASP A 14 5.88 22.30 -2.80
C ASP A 14 7.14 21.55 -3.24
N GLY A 15 7.10 21.04 -4.48
CA GLY A 15 8.20 20.27 -5.08
C GLY A 15 8.31 18.82 -4.58
N ALA A 16 7.41 18.37 -3.71
CA ALA A 16 7.32 17.02 -3.12
C ALA A 16 8.52 16.54 -2.29
N LEU A 17 9.74 17.00 -2.61
CA LEU A 17 10.99 16.67 -1.92
C LEU A 17 11.25 15.15 -1.79
N PHE A 18 10.97 14.42 -2.87
CA PHE A 18 11.10 12.96 -2.90
C PHE A 18 12.54 12.49 -2.61
N SER A 19 12.65 11.45 -1.78
CA SER A 19 13.89 10.70 -1.53
C SER A 19 13.58 9.21 -1.33
N ALA A 20 14.58 8.36 -1.57
CA ALA A 20 14.48 6.91 -1.39
C ALA A 20 15.83 6.33 -0.94
N GLY A 21 15.79 5.24 -0.16
CA GLY A 21 16.94 4.55 0.42
C GLY A 21 16.51 3.24 1.08
N ASP A 22 17.30 2.75 2.04
CA ASP A 22 16.95 1.59 2.89
C ASP A 22 16.61 0.31 2.10
N CYS A 23 17.59 -0.15 1.33
CA CYS A 23 17.40 -1.24 0.39
C CYS A 23 17.72 -2.59 1.02
N HIS A 24 16.77 -3.52 0.85
CA HIS A 24 16.87 -4.88 1.40
C HIS A 24 16.94 -5.91 0.27
N ALA A 25 17.93 -6.81 0.32
CA ALA A 25 17.99 -7.96 -0.58
C ALA A 25 16.86 -8.97 -0.27
N ARG A 26 16.47 -9.07 1.00
CA ARG A 26 15.30 -9.84 1.44
C ARG A 26 14.78 -9.33 2.76
N GLN A 27 13.46 -9.15 2.85
CA GLN A 27 12.71 -8.85 4.07
C GLN A 27 11.45 -9.72 4.12
N GLY A 28 11.07 -10.15 5.32
CA GLY A 28 9.77 -10.78 5.58
C GLY A 28 8.80 -9.80 6.25
N ASP A 29 7.52 -10.13 6.19
CA ASP A 29 6.48 -9.35 6.85
C ASP A 29 6.77 -9.22 8.35
N GLY A 30 6.62 -8.00 8.87
CA GLY A 30 6.83 -7.65 10.27
C GLY A 30 8.24 -7.20 10.62
N GLU A 31 9.27 -7.52 9.82
CA GLU A 31 10.65 -7.10 10.12
C GLU A 31 11.06 -7.44 11.58
N VAL A 32 10.73 -8.65 12.03
CA VAL A 32 10.68 -8.99 13.47
C VAL A 32 12.02 -8.84 14.21
N SER A 33 13.15 -8.84 13.49
CA SER A 33 14.50 -8.64 14.02
C SER A 33 15.01 -7.19 13.97
N GLN A 34 14.16 -6.23 13.57
CA GLN A 34 14.53 -4.83 13.27
C GLN A 34 15.46 -4.59 12.10
N VAL A 35 15.88 -5.65 11.43
CA VAL A 35 16.78 -5.60 10.28
C VAL A 35 16.33 -6.62 9.26
N ALA A 36 16.62 -6.33 8.00
CA ALA A 36 16.50 -7.24 6.90
C ALA A 36 17.89 -7.74 6.46
N ILE A 37 17.98 -8.37 5.28
CA ILE A 37 19.26 -8.50 4.61
C ILE A 37 19.59 -7.15 3.96
N GLU A 38 20.21 -6.27 4.74
CA GLU A 38 20.63 -4.93 4.32
C GLU A 38 21.60 -4.99 3.14
N CYS A 39 21.34 -4.19 2.09
CA CYS A 39 22.14 -4.22 0.88
C CYS A 39 22.33 -2.83 0.27
N PRO A 40 23.57 -2.42 -0.09
CA PRO A 40 23.77 -1.20 -0.85
C PRO A 40 23.12 -1.33 -2.23
N LEU A 41 22.36 -0.31 -2.61
CA LEU A 41 21.76 -0.20 -3.93
C LEU A 41 22.77 0.41 -4.90
N GLU A 42 23.20 -0.38 -5.89
CA GLU A 42 24.11 0.13 -6.93
C GLU A 42 23.39 1.10 -7.87
N ARG A 43 22.15 0.78 -8.27
CA ARG A 43 21.32 1.62 -9.14
C ARG A 43 19.83 1.30 -8.96
N ALA A 44 18.99 2.33 -8.91
CA ALA A 44 17.57 2.22 -9.18
C ALA A 44 17.15 3.29 -10.19
N GLU A 45 16.22 2.93 -11.07
CA GLU A 45 15.60 3.85 -12.01
C GLU A 45 14.17 4.11 -11.58
N LEU A 46 13.87 5.36 -11.26
CA LEU A 46 12.56 5.80 -10.81
C LEU A 46 12.02 6.82 -11.80
N THR A 47 10.78 6.63 -12.23
CA THR A 47 10.04 7.63 -13.01
C THR A 47 9.06 8.34 -12.08
N LEU A 48 9.21 9.65 -11.94
CA LEU A 48 8.29 10.47 -11.16
C LEU A 48 7.28 11.14 -12.09
N THR A 49 6.00 11.06 -11.75
CA THR A 49 4.91 11.70 -12.52
C THR A 49 3.98 12.37 -11.53
N VAL A 50 3.73 13.67 -11.76
CA VAL A 50 2.77 14.44 -10.98
C VAL A 50 1.36 14.14 -11.50
N ARG A 51 0.42 13.92 -10.58
CA ARG A 51 -1.00 13.66 -10.87
C ARG A 51 -1.86 14.59 -10.04
N ASP A 52 -2.81 15.24 -10.68
CA ASP A 52 -3.82 16.12 -10.07
C ASP A 52 -5.20 15.47 -9.99
N ASP A 53 -5.34 14.26 -10.50
CA ASP A 53 -6.59 13.49 -10.53
C ASP A 53 -6.72 12.49 -9.36
N LEU A 54 -5.76 12.49 -8.43
CA LEU A 54 -5.75 11.64 -7.25
C LEU A 54 -5.68 12.49 -5.97
N GLU A 55 -6.69 12.34 -5.12
CA GLU A 55 -6.65 12.82 -3.74
C GLU A 55 -6.30 11.63 -2.83
N LEU A 56 -5.18 11.72 -2.12
CA LEU A 56 -4.65 10.67 -1.27
C LEU A 56 -4.36 11.23 0.13
N SER A 57 -4.80 10.53 1.16
CA SER A 57 -4.42 10.77 2.56
C SER A 57 -3.20 9.96 2.97
N THR A 58 -3.04 8.77 2.41
CA THR A 58 -1.96 7.84 2.70
C THR A 58 -1.31 7.30 1.41
N PRO A 59 -0.13 6.66 1.50
CA PRO A 59 0.44 5.96 0.38
C PRO A 59 -0.47 4.83 -0.13
N ILE A 60 -0.46 4.60 -1.44
CA ILE A 60 -1.06 3.42 -2.09
C ILE A 60 -0.02 2.85 -3.05
N ALA A 61 0.07 1.52 -3.19
CA ALA A 61 0.94 0.89 -4.17
C ALA A 61 0.17 -0.02 -5.11
N TRP A 62 0.52 0.05 -6.40
CA TRP A 62 0.19 -1.00 -7.36
C TRP A 62 1.44 -1.83 -7.57
N THR A 63 1.41 -3.11 -7.21
CA THR A 63 2.50 -4.06 -7.46
C THR A 63 2.16 -4.94 -8.66
N PRO A 64 3.09 -5.77 -9.17
CA PRO A 64 2.75 -6.74 -10.21
C PRO A 64 1.63 -7.72 -9.81
N GLU A 65 1.40 -7.94 -8.52
CA GLU A 65 0.47 -8.98 -8.02
C GLU A 65 -0.82 -8.39 -7.41
N ALA A 66 -0.75 -7.20 -6.82
CA ALA A 66 -1.86 -6.67 -6.03
C ALA A 66 -1.87 -5.13 -5.93
N TRP A 67 -3.02 -4.59 -5.56
CA TRP A 67 -3.12 -3.28 -4.93
C TRP A 67 -2.81 -3.38 -3.44
N LEU A 68 -2.07 -2.40 -2.93
CA LEU A 68 -1.73 -2.25 -1.52
C LEU A 68 -2.16 -0.89 -1.00
N THR A 69 -2.79 -0.86 0.16
CA THR A 69 -2.98 0.36 0.97
C THR A 69 -2.28 0.19 2.30
N PHE A 70 -1.88 1.30 2.92
CA PHE A 70 -1.01 1.28 4.09
C PHE A 70 -1.64 2.04 5.25
N GLY A 71 -1.44 1.52 6.46
CA GLY A 71 -1.72 2.22 7.70
C GLY A 71 -0.51 2.17 8.62
N PHE A 72 -0.26 3.27 9.30
CA PHE A 72 0.89 3.44 10.17
C PHE A 72 0.46 4.12 11.46
N ASP A 73 0.67 3.46 12.58
CA ASP A 73 0.32 3.94 13.92
C ASP A 73 1.19 3.24 14.97
N GLU A 74 1.27 3.77 16.19
CA GLU A 74 1.92 3.10 17.32
C GLU A 74 1.18 1.81 17.72
N ASP A 75 -0.13 1.76 17.48
CA ASP A 75 -1.00 0.61 17.67
C ASP A 75 -1.27 -0.14 16.34
N LEU A 76 -1.15 -1.47 16.36
CA LEU A 76 -1.36 -2.27 15.15
C LEU A 76 -2.83 -2.34 14.72
N ASP A 77 -3.76 -2.25 15.66
CA ASP A 77 -5.20 -2.28 15.38
C ASP A 77 -5.61 -0.96 14.69
N GLU A 78 -5.08 0.17 15.14
CA GLU A 78 -5.29 1.47 14.48
C GLU A 78 -4.64 1.50 13.10
N ALA A 79 -3.41 0.99 12.96
CA ALA A 79 -2.75 0.84 11.66
C ALA A 79 -3.57 -0.08 10.72
N ALA A 80 -4.17 -1.15 11.23
CA ALA A 80 -5.04 -2.03 10.45
C ALA A 80 -6.32 -1.32 10.01
N ALA A 81 -6.96 -0.54 10.89
CA ALA A 81 -8.15 0.24 10.58
C ALA A 81 -7.87 1.25 9.46
N ILE A 82 -6.76 2.00 9.54
CA ILE A 82 -6.33 2.93 8.50
C ILE A 82 -6.12 2.19 7.16
N ALA A 83 -5.37 1.08 7.18
CA ALA A 83 -5.10 0.32 5.96
C ALA A 83 -6.39 -0.20 5.28
N ILE A 84 -7.35 -0.70 6.06
CA ILE A 84 -8.65 -1.15 5.56
C ILE A 84 -9.45 0.02 5.02
N ASP A 85 -9.56 1.13 5.73
CA ASP A 85 -10.36 2.28 5.30
C ASP A 85 -9.92 2.78 3.92
N GLU A 86 -8.61 2.89 3.72
CA GLU A 86 -8.00 3.25 2.45
C GLU A 86 -8.27 2.21 1.36
N MET A 87 -8.27 0.92 1.71
CA MET A 87 -8.63 -0.15 0.77
C MET A 87 -10.09 -0.05 0.34
N LEU A 88 -11.01 0.24 1.26
CA LEU A 88 -12.42 0.41 0.94
C LEU A 88 -12.65 1.60 0.00
N GLU A 89 -11.95 2.71 0.22
CA GLU A 89 -11.96 3.84 -0.71
C GLU A 89 -11.41 3.47 -2.09
N LEU A 90 -10.27 2.77 -2.13
CA LEU A 90 -9.66 2.32 -3.37
C LEU A 90 -10.60 1.39 -4.15
N MET A 91 -11.23 0.43 -3.48
CA MET A 91 -12.22 -0.47 -4.06
C MET A 91 -13.42 0.30 -4.60
N GLY A 92 -13.93 1.29 -3.85
CA GLY A 92 -15.00 2.17 -4.31
C GLY A 92 -14.61 2.94 -5.58
N ARG A 93 -13.41 3.54 -5.61
CA ARG A 93 -12.89 4.28 -6.77
C ARG A 93 -12.68 3.37 -7.99
N HIS A 94 -12.14 2.16 -7.83
CA HIS A 94 -11.79 1.27 -8.95
C HIS A 94 -12.92 0.40 -9.46
N HIS A 95 -13.83 0.00 -8.58
CA HIS A 95 -14.91 -0.94 -8.93
C HIS A 95 -16.30 -0.31 -8.92
N GLY A 96 -16.43 0.95 -8.48
CA GLY A 96 -17.71 1.66 -8.46
C GLY A 96 -18.71 1.12 -7.43
N VAL A 97 -18.21 0.43 -6.40
CA VAL A 97 -19.03 -0.15 -5.32
C VAL A 97 -19.18 0.82 -4.15
N GLY A 98 -20.30 0.75 -3.44
CA GLY A 98 -20.49 1.53 -2.21
C GLY A 98 -19.65 0.98 -1.05
N ARG A 99 -19.38 1.79 -0.02
CA ARG A 99 -18.53 1.40 1.12
C ARG A 99 -18.98 0.11 1.83
N ALA A 100 -20.29 -0.09 2.01
CA ALA A 100 -20.81 -1.31 2.65
C ALA A 100 -20.57 -2.56 1.80
N GLU A 101 -20.71 -2.45 0.48
CA GLU A 101 -20.41 -3.53 -0.46
C GLU A 101 -18.90 -3.78 -0.54
N ALA A 102 -18.08 -2.72 -0.59
CA ALA A 102 -16.63 -2.80 -0.54
C ALA A 102 -16.18 -3.54 0.71
N LEU A 103 -16.75 -3.24 1.88
CA LEU A 103 -16.43 -3.91 3.14
C LEU A 103 -16.80 -5.40 3.11
N ALA A 104 -17.98 -5.73 2.60
CA ALA A 104 -18.42 -7.12 2.47
C ALA A 104 -17.49 -7.91 1.52
N LEU A 105 -17.07 -7.32 0.41
CA LEU A 105 -16.12 -7.93 -0.52
C LEU A 105 -14.73 -8.02 0.09
N ALA A 106 -14.23 -6.96 0.72
CA ALA A 106 -12.90 -6.91 1.33
C ALA A 106 -12.70 -8.02 2.34
N SER A 107 -13.71 -8.32 3.17
CA SER A 107 -13.67 -9.43 4.12
C SER A 107 -13.43 -10.82 3.48
N LEU A 108 -13.61 -10.97 2.17
CA LEU A 108 -13.44 -12.23 1.44
C LEU A 108 -12.12 -12.30 0.67
N VAL A 109 -11.56 -11.15 0.27
CA VAL A 109 -10.48 -11.10 -0.71
C VAL A 109 -9.32 -10.17 -0.38
N VAL A 110 -9.41 -9.44 0.74
CA VAL A 110 -8.34 -8.55 1.21
C VAL A 110 -7.64 -9.21 2.38
N ASP A 111 -6.33 -9.39 2.24
CA ASP A 111 -5.47 -9.85 3.34
C ASP A 111 -4.82 -8.65 4.03
N LEU A 112 -4.76 -8.66 5.37
CA LEU A 112 -3.93 -7.72 6.13
C LEU A 112 -2.60 -8.36 6.48
N ARG A 113 -1.52 -7.61 6.24
CA ARG A 113 -0.16 -8.06 6.53
C ARG A 113 0.60 -6.99 7.30
N ILE A 114 1.47 -7.44 8.21
CA ILE A 114 2.32 -6.53 8.99
C ILE A 114 3.47 -6.11 8.10
N THR A 115 3.59 -4.81 7.84
CA THR A 115 4.73 -4.23 7.11
C THR A 115 5.98 -4.29 7.98
N GLN A 116 5.87 -3.77 9.21
CA GLN A 116 6.92 -3.78 10.24
C GLN A 116 6.28 -3.57 11.62
N MET A 117 6.89 -4.11 12.68
CA MET A 117 6.37 -3.98 14.07
C MET A 117 7.37 -3.44 15.09
N VAL A 118 8.58 -3.14 14.65
CA VAL A 118 9.75 -2.92 15.52
C VAL A 118 10.19 -1.47 15.62
N ASN A 119 9.58 -0.59 14.82
CA ASN A 119 9.80 0.84 14.86
C ASN A 119 8.84 1.49 15.87
N GLY A 120 9.09 2.76 16.23
CA GLY A 120 8.18 3.51 17.11
C GLY A 120 6.77 3.62 16.54
N VAL A 121 6.67 3.81 15.22
CA VAL A 121 5.43 3.68 14.44
C VAL A 121 5.46 2.31 13.78
N ARG A 122 4.39 1.53 13.90
CA ARG A 122 4.21 0.20 13.29
C ARG A 122 3.44 0.33 11.98
N GLY A 123 3.47 -0.69 11.14
CA GLY A 123 2.83 -0.65 9.82
C GLY A 123 2.02 -1.90 9.51
N ILE A 124 0.82 -1.70 8.99
CA ILE A 124 0.00 -2.72 8.33
C ILE A 124 -0.18 -2.31 6.87
N HIS A 125 -0.24 -3.29 5.97
CA HIS A 125 -0.73 -3.08 4.62
C HIS A 125 -1.85 -4.07 4.28
N ALA A 126 -2.89 -3.57 3.63
CA ALA A 126 -3.97 -4.37 3.08
C ALA A 126 -3.63 -4.76 1.64
N VAL A 127 -3.88 -6.00 1.26
CA VAL A 127 -3.50 -6.59 -0.04
C VAL A 127 -4.76 -7.01 -0.78
N LEU A 128 -5.01 -6.42 -1.95
CA LEU A 128 -6.08 -6.82 -2.88
C LEU A 128 -5.45 -7.37 -4.16
N PRO A 129 -5.42 -8.71 -4.38
CA PRO A 129 -4.90 -9.30 -5.62
C PRO A 129 -5.66 -8.78 -6.86
N HIS A 130 -4.95 -8.57 -7.97
CA HIS A 130 -5.55 -7.97 -9.17
C HIS A 130 -6.69 -8.79 -9.79
N ASP A 131 -6.70 -10.10 -9.56
CA ASP A 131 -7.69 -11.02 -10.11
C ASP A 131 -8.78 -11.42 -9.11
N ALA A 132 -8.75 -10.87 -7.89
CA ALA A 132 -9.69 -11.19 -6.82
C ALA A 132 -11.14 -10.79 -7.14
N LEU A 133 -11.33 -9.68 -7.85
CA LEU A 133 -12.66 -9.16 -8.19
C LEU A 133 -12.80 -9.03 -9.71
N ARG A 134 -13.83 -9.67 -10.27
CA ARG A 134 -14.20 -9.56 -11.68
C ARG A 134 -15.67 -9.19 -11.81
N PHE A 135 -15.94 -7.93 -12.13
CA PHE A 135 -17.29 -7.48 -12.45
C PHE A 135 -17.53 -7.71 -13.95
N THR A 136 -18.30 -8.74 -14.30
CA THR A 136 -18.83 -8.88 -15.65
C THR A 136 -19.89 -7.81 -15.87
N ARG A 137 -19.63 -6.86 -16.79
CA ARG A 137 -20.70 -6.02 -17.33
C ARG A 137 -21.64 -6.91 -18.12
N ILE A 138 -22.84 -7.14 -17.59
CA ILE A 138 -23.93 -7.71 -18.38
C ILE A 138 -24.43 -6.57 -19.27
N SER A 139 -24.05 -6.62 -20.55
CA SER A 139 -24.55 -5.75 -21.61
C SER A 139 -26.00 -6.07 -21.96
#